data_AF-A0A7S3TT17-F1
#
_entry.id   AF-A0A7S3TT17-F1
#
_cell.length_a   1.000
_cell.length_b   1.000
_cell.length_c   1.000
_cell.angle_alpha   90.00
_cell.angle_beta   90.00
_cell.angle_gamma   90.00
#
_symmetry.space_group_name_H-M   'P 1'
#
loop_
_entity.id
_entity.type
_entity.pdbx_description
1 polymer ?
#
loop_
_entity_poly.entity_id
_entity_poly.type
_entity_poly.pdbx_seq_one_letter_code
_entity_poly.pdbx_strand_id
1 'polypeptide(L)'
;PRHRWRAAAAGGAAARSRRRVGASSAERGASSHRNFSSSFPARSPSLASSAYSATAATCSVAAGRLSFVLGLQGPCSSIDTACSSGLVASHSGLRALQMHECAAALALGVNMIFSQAAAVATAMAGMTSPRGRSHSFDNRADGYGRGEGCHAAVLQPSGDGIKPAGLSLLGSCVRQDGKSASLTAPNGQAQRALLWAALADAAMLSDQVACVEAHGTGTALGDPIEARSLASLHTGRQDDEALAVGSVKANGGHAEPAAGITGLLRLAVGVRDRVAPPNSQLRAVNPHVVEAFDGISCTLPTQLSAAPACYAQASGLCAGGVSSFGYSGTIVHALLQDDGVARGAGRPAAASSPHYVRRSFAWSEQAHPLAQGVDAAAPSGLVRYASPAAGALRSLVADHIVQGRVVFPGAGYLEMARAASDAATDAA
;
A
#
# COMPACT_ATOMS: atom_id res chain seq x y z
N PRO A 1 7.25 29.01 8.75
CA PRO A 1 7.83 27.77 8.18
C PRO A 1 6.80 27.06 7.29
N ARG A 2 6.89 27.31 5.97
CA ARG A 2 5.97 26.81 4.95
C ARG A 2 6.35 25.36 4.61
N HIS A 3 5.50 24.39 4.91
CA HIS A 3 5.66 23.04 4.37
C HIS A 3 5.21 23.06 2.90
N ARG A 4 6.18 23.25 2.00
CA ARG A 4 6.01 23.04 0.57
C ARG A 4 6.01 21.53 0.31
N TRP A 5 4.92 21.02 -0.24
CA TRP A 5 4.92 19.73 -0.91
C TRP A 5 5.80 19.84 -2.16
N ARG A 6 6.88 19.06 -2.21
CA ARG A 6 7.58 18.75 -3.46
C ARG A 6 7.02 17.43 -3.95
N ALA A 7 6.06 17.47 -4.87
CA ALA A 7 5.96 16.41 -5.86
C ALA A 7 7.31 16.38 -6.58
N ALA A 8 7.99 15.23 -6.58
CA ALA A 8 9.17 15.07 -7.42
C ALA A 8 8.74 15.40 -8.85
N ALA A 9 9.33 16.46 -9.39
CA ALA A 9 9.17 16.84 -10.78
C ALA A 9 9.74 15.72 -11.64
N ALA A 10 8.91 14.74 -12.00
CA ALA A 10 9.11 14.01 -13.23
C ALA A 10 8.90 15.03 -14.36
N GLY A 11 10.01 15.41 -14.99
CA GLY A 11 10.13 16.10 -16.29
C GLY A 11 9.06 17.14 -16.63
N GLY A 12 9.47 18.41 -16.71
CA GLY A 12 8.61 19.50 -17.15
C GLY A 12 7.80 19.19 -18.41
N ALA A 13 6.50 18.99 -18.22
CA ALA A 13 5.48 19.20 -19.23
C ALA A 13 4.42 20.08 -18.58
N ALA A 14 4.25 21.26 -19.16
CA ALA A 14 3.36 22.30 -18.67
C ALA A 14 1.94 21.77 -18.41
N ALA A 15 1.38 22.21 -17.28
CA ALA A 15 -0.03 22.12 -16.97
C ALA A 15 -0.86 22.78 -18.09
N ARG A 16 -1.29 22.01 -19.09
CA ARG A 16 -2.29 22.44 -20.09
C ARG A 16 -2.94 21.36 -20.96
N SER A 17 -2.85 20.07 -20.63
CA SER A 17 -3.75 19.08 -21.24
C SER A 17 -4.66 18.46 -20.20
N ARG A 18 -5.96 18.82 -20.24
CA ARG A 18 -7.04 18.07 -19.58
C ARG A 18 -7.18 16.71 -20.28
N ARG A 19 -6.26 15.78 -20.02
CA ARG A 19 -6.39 14.40 -20.49
C ARG A 19 -7.30 13.64 -19.53
N ARG A 20 -8.09 12.70 -20.06
CA ARG A 20 -8.96 11.82 -19.27
C ARG A 20 -8.08 10.84 -18.50
N VAL A 21 -7.80 11.13 -17.23
CA VAL A 21 -7.10 10.22 -16.32
C VAL A 21 -8.16 9.51 -15.48
N GLY A 22 -8.10 8.17 -15.40
CA GLY A 22 -8.89 7.38 -14.45
C GLY A 22 -8.19 7.29 -13.10
N ALA A 23 -8.94 7.23 -12.01
CA ALA A 23 -8.42 7.06 -10.66
C ALA A 23 -9.07 5.85 -9.97
N SER A 24 -8.30 4.80 -9.71
CA SER A 24 -8.74 3.69 -8.88
C SER A 24 -8.01 3.75 -7.54
N SER A 25 -8.77 3.72 -6.44
CA SER A 25 -8.23 3.60 -5.10
C SER A 25 -8.51 2.24 -4.48
N ALA A 26 -7.55 1.71 -3.75
CA ALA A 26 -7.71 0.50 -2.97
C ALA A 26 -7.68 0.82 -1.48
N GLU A 27 -8.76 0.48 -0.78
CA GLU A 27 -8.95 0.76 0.64
C GLU A 27 -9.71 -0.38 1.32
N ARG A 28 -9.50 -0.57 2.63
CA ARG A 28 -10.14 -1.63 3.41
C ARG A 28 -11.53 -1.22 3.91
N GLY A 29 -12.56 -1.46 3.11
CA GLY A 29 -13.96 -1.09 3.28
C GLY A 29 -14.76 -1.65 4.47
N ALA A 30 -14.14 -2.13 5.55
CA ALA A 30 -14.92 -2.53 6.73
C ALA A 30 -14.34 -2.16 8.10
N SER A 31 -13.02 -1.91 8.21
CA SER A 31 -12.38 -1.72 9.53
C SER A 31 -11.49 -0.49 9.65
N SER A 32 -10.73 -0.05 8.63
CA SER A 32 -10.02 1.24 8.72
C SER A 32 -11.00 2.43 8.71
N HIS A 33 -12.05 2.35 7.88
CA HIS A 33 -13.07 3.40 7.75
C HIS A 33 -14.00 3.50 8.96
N ARG A 34 -14.37 2.35 9.56
CA ARG A 34 -15.06 2.36 10.86
C ARG A 34 -14.16 2.94 11.94
N ASN A 35 -12.86 2.66 11.91
CA ASN A 35 -11.94 3.16 12.94
C ASN A 35 -11.75 4.68 12.89
N PHE A 36 -11.67 5.34 11.73
CA PHE A 36 -11.58 6.82 11.72
C PHE A 36 -12.87 7.49 12.23
N SER A 37 -14.04 6.91 11.94
CA SER A 37 -15.33 7.42 12.45
C SER A 37 -15.66 6.96 13.88
N SER A 38 -15.09 5.85 14.36
CA SER A 38 -15.31 5.28 15.70
C SER A 38 -14.19 5.54 16.70
N SER A 39 -13.02 6.02 16.27
CA SER A 39 -11.93 6.49 17.15
C SER A 39 -12.33 7.75 17.90
N PHE A 40 -13.39 8.43 17.48
CA PHE A 40 -14.14 9.32 18.35
C PHE A 40 -15.22 8.47 19.04
N PRO A 41 -15.07 8.11 20.32
CA PRO A 41 -16.16 7.47 21.03
C PRO A 41 -17.40 8.37 20.87
N ALA A 42 -18.52 7.77 20.48
CA ALA A 42 -19.84 8.37 20.63
C ALA A 42 -20.16 8.49 22.13
N ARG A 43 -19.39 9.28 22.87
CA ARG A 43 -19.68 9.74 24.23
C ARG A 43 -20.01 11.22 24.15
N SER A 44 -21.04 11.56 23.38
CA SER A 44 -21.82 12.80 23.51
C SER A 44 -23.04 12.71 22.60
N PRO A 45 -24.28 12.72 23.14
CA PRO A 45 -25.51 12.67 22.34
C PRO A 45 -25.79 13.94 21.51
N SER A 46 -24.83 14.84 21.34
CA SER A 46 -25.04 16.19 20.81
C SER A 46 -24.06 16.64 19.72
N LEU A 47 -23.26 15.75 19.14
CA LEU A 47 -22.52 16.08 17.93
C LEU A 47 -23.52 16.28 16.78
N ALA A 48 -23.92 17.53 16.56
CA ALA A 48 -24.56 17.92 15.31
C ALA A 48 -23.68 17.40 14.17
N SER A 49 -24.23 16.51 13.35
CA SER A 49 -23.56 15.94 12.19
C SER A 49 -22.99 17.08 11.35
N SER A 50 -21.66 17.13 11.22
CA SER A 50 -21.01 18.10 10.35
C SER A 50 -21.49 17.88 8.91
N ALA A 51 -21.62 18.95 8.13
CA ALA A 51 -21.86 18.83 6.69
C ALA A 51 -20.79 17.96 5.99
N TYR A 52 -19.60 17.83 6.59
CA TYR A 52 -18.52 16.98 6.09
C TYR A 52 -18.63 15.51 6.53
N SER A 53 -19.48 15.16 7.50
CA SER A 53 -19.57 13.80 8.05
C SER A 53 -19.87 12.75 6.97
N ALA A 54 -20.76 13.05 6.02
CA ALA A 54 -21.10 12.14 4.93
C ALA A 54 -19.92 11.89 3.96
N THR A 55 -18.97 12.81 3.88
CA THR A 55 -17.83 12.76 2.95
C THR A 55 -16.49 12.52 3.64
N ALA A 56 -16.48 12.40 4.96
CA ALA A 56 -15.25 12.33 5.76
C ALA A 56 -14.53 10.99 5.58
N ALA A 57 -15.27 9.88 5.60
CA ALA A 57 -14.68 8.53 5.70
C ALA A 57 -15.28 7.49 4.75
N THR A 58 -16.15 7.87 3.82
CA THR A 58 -16.74 6.92 2.85
C THR A 58 -15.71 6.50 1.81
N CYS A 59 -15.52 5.19 1.57
CA CYS A 59 -14.50 4.69 0.64
C CYS A 59 -14.62 5.31 -0.75
N SER A 60 -15.83 5.46 -1.29
CA SER A 60 -16.06 6.07 -2.61
C SER A 60 -15.54 7.52 -2.70
N VAL A 61 -15.54 8.24 -1.58
CA VAL A 61 -15.05 9.62 -1.50
C VAL A 61 -13.52 9.67 -1.50
N ALA A 62 -12.80 8.60 -1.14
CA ALA A 62 -11.34 8.62 -1.21
C ALA A 62 -10.83 8.76 -2.66
N ALA A 63 -11.24 7.87 -3.56
CA ALA A 63 -10.97 8.02 -5.00
C ALA A 63 -11.59 9.32 -5.54
N GLY A 64 -12.85 9.59 -5.18
CA GLY A 64 -13.57 10.78 -5.64
C GLY A 64 -12.89 12.09 -5.28
N ARG A 65 -12.29 12.18 -4.09
CA ARG A 65 -11.57 13.37 -3.61
C ARG A 65 -10.27 13.58 -4.37
N LEU A 66 -9.55 12.52 -4.74
CA LEU A 66 -8.38 12.62 -5.61
C LEU A 66 -8.79 13.11 -7.00
N SER A 67 -9.84 12.53 -7.60
CA SER A 67 -10.38 12.98 -8.89
C SER A 67 -10.82 14.44 -8.84
N PHE A 68 -11.53 14.85 -7.79
CA PHE A 68 -11.98 16.23 -7.59
C PHE A 68 -10.80 17.20 -7.48
N VAL A 69 -9.82 16.91 -6.61
CA VAL A 69 -8.66 17.80 -6.36
C VAL A 69 -7.75 17.91 -7.58
N LEU A 70 -7.56 16.81 -8.32
CA LEU A 70 -6.68 16.77 -9.49
C LEU A 70 -7.42 17.10 -10.81
N GLY A 71 -8.74 17.26 -10.78
CA GLY A 71 -9.56 17.53 -11.96
C GLY A 71 -9.65 16.35 -12.95
N LEU A 72 -9.61 15.11 -12.45
CA LEU A 72 -9.64 13.90 -13.26
C LEU A 72 -11.08 13.53 -13.65
N GLN A 73 -11.26 12.97 -14.84
CA GLN A 73 -12.59 12.70 -15.42
C GLN A 73 -12.74 11.31 -16.03
N GLY A 74 -11.74 10.43 -15.88
CA GLY A 74 -11.85 9.03 -16.26
C GLY A 74 -12.60 8.19 -15.21
N PRO A 75 -12.59 6.85 -15.35
CA PRO A 75 -13.19 5.94 -14.37
C PRO A 75 -12.67 6.23 -12.96
N CYS A 76 -13.57 6.29 -11.98
CA CYS A 76 -13.25 6.63 -10.59
C CYS A 76 -13.89 5.64 -9.63
N SER A 77 -13.11 4.80 -8.95
CA SER A 77 -13.64 3.76 -8.07
C SER A 77 -12.76 3.46 -6.87
N SER A 78 -13.38 2.98 -5.80
CA SER A 78 -12.70 2.45 -4.62
C SER A 78 -12.94 0.94 -4.54
N ILE A 79 -11.87 0.17 -4.35
CA ILE A 79 -11.85 -1.29 -4.43
C ILE A 79 -11.45 -1.86 -3.08
N ASP A 80 -12.30 -2.71 -2.51
CA ASP A 80 -12.00 -3.51 -1.33
C ASP A 80 -12.06 -5.00 -1.68
N THR A 81 -10.89 -5.58 -1.87
CA THR A 81 -10.69 -7.02 -1.99
C THR A 81 -9.73 -7.49 -0.90
N ALA A 82 -9.78 -6.86 0.28
CA ALA A 82 -8.85 -7.07 1.38
C ALA A 82 -7.39 -6.88 0.95
N CYS A 83 -6.51 -7.86 1.21
CA CYS A 83 -5.07 -7.76 0.97
C CYS A 83 -4.67 -7.61 -0.50
N SER A 84 -5.54 -7.98 -1.44
CA SER A 84 -5.29 -7.85 -2.87
C SER A 84 -5.65 -6.48 -3.46
N SER A 85 -6.33 -5.62 -2.70
CA SER A 85 -6.98 -4.41 -3.21
C SER A 85 -6.08 -3.54 -4.10
N GLY A 86 -4.87 -3.18 -3.63
CA GLY A 86 -3.97 -2.29 -4.38
C GLY A 86 -3.49 -2.87 -5.71
N LEU A 87 -3.37 -4.20 -5.79
CA LEU A 87 -2.99 -4.86 -7.04
C LEU A 87 -4.19 -5.07 -7.96
N VAL A 88 -5.39 -5.30 -7.41
CA VAL A 88 -6.65 -5.27 -8.19
C VAL A 88 -6.92 -3.86 -8.76
N ALA A 89 -6.64 -2.79 -8.01
CA ALA A 89 -6.72 -1.42 -8.52
C ALA A 89 -5.75 -1.17 -9.68
N SER A 90 -4.55 -1.75 -9.62
CA SER A 90 -3.59 -1.72 -10.73
C SER A 90 -4.10 -2.49 -11.95
N HIS A 91 -4.68 -3.68 -11.75
CA HIS A 91 -5.36 -4.44 -12.81
C HIS A 91 -6.50 -3.64 -13.44
N SER A 92 -7.39 -3.05 -12.65
CA SER A 92 -8.50 -2.22 -13.17
C SER A 92 -7.98 -1.03 -13.97
N GLY A 93 -6.90 -0.38 -13.52
CA GLY A 93 -6.22 0.68 -14.27
C GLY A 93 -5.67 0.20 -15.61
N LEU A 94 -5.00 -0.96 -15.63
CA LEU A 94 -4.52 -1.57 -16.88
C LEU A 94 -5.66 -1.86 -17.85
N ARG A 95 -6.77 -2.44 -17.38
CA ARG A 95 -7.94 -2.75 -18.22
C ARG A 95 -8.60 -1.49 -18.76
N ALA A 96 -8.77 -0.45 -17.94
CA ALA A 96 -9.32 0.83 -18.40
C ALA A 96 -8.46 1.48 -19.49
N LEU A 97 -7.13 1.32 -19.44
CA LEU A 97 -6.22 1.76 -20.50
C LEU A 97 -6.37 0.93 -21.78
N GLN A 98 -6.42 -0.41 -21.66
CA GLN A 98 -6.59 -1.32 -22.79
C GLN A 98 -7.94 -1.14 -23.50
N MET A 99 -8.99 -0.80 -22.74
CA MET A 99 -10.32 -0.49 -23.27
C MET A 99 -10.47 0.98 -23.73
N HIS A 100 -9.40 1.78 -23.67
CA HIS A 100 -9.40 3.19 -24.03
C HIS A 100 -10.40 4.07 -23.25
N GLU A 101 -10.78 3.67 -22.03
CA GLU A 101 -11.65 4.46 -21.15
C GLU A 101 -10.89 5.66 -20.52
N CYS A 102 -9.56 5.57 -20.48
CA CYS A 102 -8.69 6.66 -20.03
C CYS A 102 -7.35 6.64 -20.80
N ALA A 103 -6.65 7.77 -20.79
CA ALA A 103 -5.32 7.92 -21.40
C ALA A 103 -4.17 7.64 -20.40
N ALA A 104 -4.47 7.75 -19.11
CA ALA A 104 -3.59 7.38 -18.01
C ALA A 104 -4.46 6.88 -16.85
N ALA A 105 -3.93 5.97 -16.03
CA ALA A 105 -4.61 5.46 -14.86
C ALA A 105 -3.75 5.68 -13.61
N LEU A 106 -4.32 6.29 -12.57
CA LEU A 106 -3.75 6.36 -11.23
C LEU A 106 -4.28 5.19 -10.41
N ALA A 107 -3.42 4.24 -10.07
CA ALA A 107 -3.71 3.16 -9.14
C ALA A 107 -3.01 3.43 -7.81
N LEU A 108 -3.73 3.31 -6.70
CA LEU A 108 -3.17 3.51 -5.36
C LEU A 108 -3.70 2.50 -4.36
N GLY A 109 -2.94 2.27 -3.29
CA GLY A 109 -3.35 1.47 -2.15
C GLY A 109 -2.88 2.12 -0.86
N VAL A 110 -3.79 2.21 0.12
CA VAL A 110 -3.55 2.90 1.39
C VAL A 110 -3.98 2.03 2.56
N ASN A 111 -3.08 1.89 3.54
CA ASN A 111 -3.36 1.33 4.85
C ASN A 111 -2.71 2.16 5.94
N MET A 112 -3.52 2.62 6.90
CA MET A 112 -3.09 3.33 8.09
C MET A 112 -3.81 2.74 9.31
N ILE A 113 -3.10 2.58 10.42
CA ILE A 113 -3.57 1.92 11.63
C ILE A 113 -3.86 2.99 12.69
N PHE A 114 -5.08 3.54 12.63
CA PHE A 114 -5.52 4.57 13.57
C PHE A 114 -6.21 4.04 14.84
N SER A 115 -6.45 2.74 14.93
CA SER A 115 -7.15 2.11 16.06
C SER A 115 -6.72 0.67 16.26
N GLN A 116 -6.75 0.25 17.53
CA GLN A 116 -6.50 -1.12 17.95
C GLN A 116 -7.59 -2.12 17.54
N ALA A 117 -8.84 -1.68 17.29
CA ALA A 117 -9.96 -2.59 17.08
C ALA A 117 -9.74 -3.57 15.91
N ALA A 118 -9.18 -3.09 14.81
CA ALA A 118 -8.83 -3.94 13.66
C ALA A 118 -7.67 -4.90 13.98
N ALA A 119 -6.71 -4.48 14.81
CA ALA A 119 -5.61 -5.34 15.25
C ALA A 119 -6.13 -6.45 16.16
N VAL A 120 -7.01 -6.14 17.12
CA VAL A 120 -7.64 -7.13 17.99
C VAL A 120 -8.48 -8.12 17.19
N ALA A 121 -9.30 -7.66 16.24
CA ALA A 121 -10.11 -8.54 15.40
C ALA A 121 -9.26 -9.52 14.57
N THR A 122 -8.17 -9.04 13.96
CA THR A 122 -7.28 -9.89 13.16
C THR A 122 -6.45 -10.85 14.02
N ALA A 123 -6.08 -10.44 15.24
CA ALA A 123 -5.45 -11.32 16.22
C ALA A 123 -6.39 -12.42 16.73
N MET A 124 -7.64 -12.08 17.07
CA MET A 124 -8.66 -13.06 17.46
C MET A 124 -8.99 -14.05 16.34
N ALA A 125 -8.91 -13.61 15.08
CA ALA A 125 -9.05 -14.48 13.91
C ALA A 125 -7.80 -15.34 13.62
N GLY A 126 -6.74 -15.25 14.44
CA GLY A 126 -5.51 -16.04 14.27
C GLY A 126 -4.68 -15.66 13.05
N MET A 127 -4.88 -14.45 12.49
CA MET A 127 -4.21 -14.04 11.25
C MET A 127 -2.82 -13.43 11.49
N THR A 128 -2.61 -12.81 12.65
CA THR A 128 -1.40 -12.05 12.95
C THR A 128 -0.40 -12.85 13.78
N SER A 129 0.89 -12.66 13.49
CA SER A 129 1.97 -13.24 14.30
C SER A 129 1.99 -12.61 15.70
N PRO A 130 2.06 -13.40 16.78
CA PRO A 130 2.32 -12.90 18.13
C PRO A 130 3.62 -12.10 18.26
N ARG A 131 4.57 -12.31 17.34
CA ARG A 131 5.86 -11.60 17.29
C ARG A 131 5.79 -10.29 16.51
N GLY A 132 4.65 -9.98 15.91
CA GLY A 132 4.43 -8.77 15.13
C GLY A 132 5.26 -8.70 13.84
N ARG A 133 5.71 -9.84 13.31
CA ARG A 133 6.55 -9.92 12.11
C ARG A 133 6.00 -10.95 11.14
N SER A 134 6.17 -10.70 9.84
CA SER A 134 5.94 -11.71 8.81
C SER A 134 7.22 -12.52 8.61
N HIS A 135 7.19 -13.78 9.00
CA HIS A 135 8.26 -14.75 8.82
C HIS A 135 8.09 -15.50 7.48
N SER A 136 7.99 -14.74 6.38
CA SER A 136 7.72 -15.28 5.03
C SER A 136 8.71 -16.40 4.66
N PHE A 137 8.17 -17.58 4.34
CA PHE A 137 8.84 -18.82 3.98
C PHE A 137 9.75 -19.43 5.06
N ASP A 138 9.77 -18.88 6.26
CA ASP A 138 10.59 -19.35 7.37
C ASP A 138 9.85 -20.40 8.21
N ASN A 139 10.60 -21.29 8.86
CA ASN A 139 10.05 -22.30 9.76
C ASN A 139 9.27 -21.68 10.96
N ARG A 140 9.50 -20.40 11.28
CA ARG A 140 8.80 -19.65 12.33
C ARG A 140 7.51 -18.97 11.85
N ALA A 141 7.08 -19.21 10.61
CA ALA A 141 5.83 -18.69 10.04
C ALA A 141 4.62 -18.98 10.95
N ASP A 142 4.11 -17.95 11.61
CA ASP A 142 3.05 -18.02 12.62
C ASP A 142 1.95 -16.95 12.44
N GLY A 143 1.88 -16.34 11.26
CA GLY A 143 0.99 -15.23 10.95
C GLY A 143 1.75 -14.03 10.37
N TYR A 144 1.03 -12.98 10.01
CA TYR A 144 1.67 -11.76 9.49
C TYR A 144 1.87 -10.69 10.57
N GLY A 145 2.93 -9.89 10.43
CA GLY A 145 3.07 -8.62 11.15
C GLY A 145 2.28 -7.54 10.42
N ARG A 146 1.49 -6.72 11.11
CA ARG A 146 0.74 -5.62 10.46
C ARG A 146 1.70 -4.50 10.05
N GLY A 147 1.41 -3.87 8.92
CA GLY A 147 2.16 -2.73 8.40
C GLY A 147 1.25 -1.61 7.89
N GLU A 148 1.81 -0.42 7.76
CA GLU A 148 1.19 0.73 7.12
C GLU A 148 1.84 0.98 5.77
N GLY A 149 1.12 1.61 4.84
CA GLY A 149 1.65 1.94 3.53
C GLY A 149 0.70 2.82 2.75
N CYS A 150 1.25 3.79 2.03
CA CYS A 150 0.53 4.62 1.07
C CYS A 150 1.36 4.67 -0.21
N HIS A 151 0.86 3.99 -1.24
CA HIS A 151 1.61 3.76 -2.47
C HIS A 151 0.72 4.04 -3.67
N ALA A 152 1.31 4.62 -4.72
CA ALA A 152 0.61 4.93 -5.95
C ALA A 152 1.52 4.64 -7.15
N ALA A 153 0.88 4.27 -8.26
CA ALA A 153 1.50 4.09 -9.56
C ALA A 153 0.65 4.78 -10.63
N VAL A 154 1.31 5.38 -11.61
CA VAL A 154 0.66 5.93 -12.80
C VAL A 154 0.96 5.02 -13.97
N LEU A 155 -0.07 4.43 -14.55
CA LEU A 155 -0.01 3.60 -15.74
C LEU A 155 -0.39 4.44 -16.96
N GLN A 156 0.31 4.21 -18.07
CA GLN A 156 0.12 4.93 -19.32
C GLN A 156 0.54 4.03 -20.49
N PRO A 157 -0.08 4.16 -21.68
CA PRO A 157 0.31 3.37 -22.85
C PRO A 157 1.74 3.69 -23.30
N SER A 158 2.47 2.67 -23.75
CA SER A 158 3.79 2.84 -24.37
C SER A 158 3.62 3.59 -25.70
N GLY A 159 4.17 4.81 -25.81
CA GLY A 159 4.15 5.59 -27.06
C GLY A 159 3.75 7.06 -26.93
N ASP A 160 3.26 7.51 -25.76
CA ASP A 160 2.62 8.83 -25.59
C ASP A 160 3.61 10.02 -25.45
N GLY A 161 4.84 9.91 -25.99
CA GLY A 161 5.86 10.98 -25.98
C GLY A 161 6.48 11.28 -24.61
N ILE A 162 6.07 10.57 -23.56
CA ILE A 162 6.67 10.60 -22.23
C ILE A 162 7.84 9.63 -22.22
N LYS A 163 9.00 10.05 -21.69
CA LYS A 163 10.18 9.17 -21.57
C LYS A 163 9.76 7.90 -20.82
N PRO A 164 9.88 6.71 -21.44
CA PRO A 164 9.40 5.48 -20.83
C PRO A 164 10.08 5.26 -19.48
N ALA A 165 9.29 4.81 -18.50
CA ALA A 165 9.77 4.50 -17.15
C ALA A 165 10.81 3.37 -17.14
N GLY A 166 10.98 2.66 -18.27
CA GLY A 166 11.86 1.50 -18.39
C GLY A 166 11.15 0.19 -18.08
N LEU A 167 9.86 0.24 -17.72
CA LEU A 167 9.13 -0.88 -17.19
C LEU A 167 7.75 -0.94 -17.84
N SER A 168 7.36 -2.14 -18.26
CA SER A 168 6.06 -2.43 -18.84
C SER A 168 5.30 -3.40 -17.94
N LEU A 169 4.07 -3.04 -17.57
CA LEU A 169 3.13 -3.97 -16.96
C LEU A 169 2.45 -4.75 -18.10
N LEU A 170 2.92 -5.97 -18.36
CA LEU A 170 2.57 -6.72 -19.57
C LEU A 170 1.20 -7.38 -19.48
N GLY A 171 0.84 -7.88 -18.30
CA GLY A 171 -0.41 -8.59 -18.09
C GLY A 171 -0.75 -8.74 -16.62
N SER A 172 -2.02 -9.01 -16.34
CA SER A 172 -2.50 -9.29 -15.00
C SER A 172 -3.81 -10.05 -15.03
N CYS A 173 -4.02 -10.93 -14.05
CA CYS A 173 -5.24 -11.69 -13.88
C CYS A 173 -5.80 -11.51 -12.46
N VAL A 174 -7.12 -11.42 -12.32
CA VAL A 174 -7.84 -11.44 -11.04
C VAL A 174 -8.78 -12.64 -11.06
N ARG A 175 -8.79 -13.44 -9.99
CA ARG A 175 -9.65 -14.63 -9.83
C ARG A 175 -10.19 -14.73 -8.39
N GLN A 176 -11.00 -15.77 -8.16
CA GLN A 176 -11.50 -16.17 -6.85
C GLN A 176 -10.92 -17.56 -6.50
N ASP A 177 -10.50 -17.76 -5.26
CA ASP A 177 -10.15 -19.05 -4.67
C ASP A 177 -11.29 -20.09 -4.76
N GLY A 178 -12.54 -19.64 -4.83
CA GLY A 178 -13.75 -20.47 -4.84
C GLY A 178 -14.00 -21.13 -3.49
N LYS A 179 -14.50 -22.37 -3.53
CA LYS A 179 -14.73 -23.18 -2.33
C LYS A 179 -13.40 -23.75 -1.83
N SER A 180 -12.98 -23.31 -0.65
CA SER A 180 -11.79 -23.79 0.07
C SER A 180 -12.16 -24.48 1.39
N ALA A 181 -11.16 -24.94 2.15
CA ALA A 181 -11.37 -25.57 3.46
C ALA A 181 -12.05 -24.66 4.51
N SER A 182 -11.89 -23.35 4.37
CA SER A 182 -12.62 -22.31 5.09
C SER A 182 -12.64 -21.03 4.24
N LEU A 183 -13.44 -20.03 4.63
CA LEU A 183 -13.54 -18.75 3.89
C LEU A 183 -12.16 -18.08 3.71
N THR A 184 -11.26 -18.24 4.68
CA THR A 184 -9.94 -17.60 4.70
C THR A 184 -8.81 -18.56 4.33
N ALA A 185 -9.11 -19.82 4.04
CA ALA A 185 -8.09 -20.79 3.63
C ALA A 185 -7.71 -20.56 2.15
N PRO A 186 -6.41 -20.43 1.83
CA PRO A 186 -5.97 -20.24 0.45
C PRO A 186 -6.20 -21.50 -0.40
N ASN A 187 -6.40 -21.31 -1.71
CA ASN A 187 -6.56 -22.41 -2.67
C ASN A 187 -5.39 -22.51 -3.65
N GLY A 188 -4.50 -23.49 -3.46
CA GLY A 188 -3.34 -23.69 -4.33
C GLY A 188 -3.70 -23.95 -5.80
N GLN A 189 -4.80 -24.66 -6.08
CA GLN A 189 -5.23 -24.90 -7.46
C GLN A 189 -5.67 -23.60 -8.14
N ALA A 190 -6.42 -22.74 -7.42
CA ALA A 190 -6.82 -21.43 -7.92
C ALA A 190 -5.61 -20.52 -8.14
N GLN A 191 -4.63 -20.55 -7.22
CA GLN A 191 -3.36 -19.81 -7.39
C GLN A 191 -2.58 -20.27 -8.63
N ARG A 192 -2.48 -21.57 -8.90
CA ARG A 192 -1.84 -22.06 -10.14
C ARG A 192 -2.58 -21.58 -11.38
N ALA A 193 -3.90 -21.74 -11.41
CA ALA A 193 -4.72 -21.29 -12.54
C ALA A 193 -4.62 -19.77 -12.76
N LEU A 194 -4.49 -18.99 -11.68
CA LEU A 194 -4.23 -17.56 -11.72
C LEU A 194 -2.88 -17.24 -12.36
N LEU A 195 -1.81 -17.91 -11.94
CA LEU A 195 -0.45 -17.70 -12.47
C LEU A 195 -0.41 -17.96 -13.99
N TRP A 196 -0.95 -19.09 -14.44
CA TRP A 196 -1.03 -19.44 -15.86
C TRP A 196 -1.90 -18.48 -16.66
N ALA A 197 -3.02 -18.02 -16.09
CA ALA A 197 -3.88 -17.05 -16.76
C ALA A 197 -3.21 -15.67 -16.89
N ALA A 198 -2.42 -15.25 -15.90
CA ALA A 198 -1.65 -14.00 -15.98
C ALA A 198 -0.54 -14.09 -17.03
N LEU A 199 0.16 -15.23 -17.12
CA LEU A 199 1.15 -15.50 -18.17
C LEU A 199 0.51 -15.46 -19.57
N ALA A 200 -0.65 -16.08 -19.74
CA ALA A 200 -1.39 -16.04 -21.00
C ALA A 200 -1.82 -14.62 -21.37
N ASP A 201 -2.31 -13.83 -20.42
CA ASP A 201 -2.66 -12.42 -20.64
C ASP A 201 -1.45 -11.55 -21.02
N ALA A 202 -0.27 -11.86 -20.47
CA ALA A 202 0.98 -11.20 -20.81
C ALA A 202 1.65 -11.73 -22.09
N ALA A 203 1.11 -12.78 -22.72
CA ALA A 203 1.74 -13.54 -23.79
C ALA A 203 3.20 -13.96 -23.45
N MET A 204 3.41 -14.39 -22.20
CA MET A 204 4.72 -14.68 -21.62
C MET A 204 4.86 -16.17 -21.26
N LEU A 205 6.04 -16.74 -21.49
CA LEU A 205 6.37 -18.09 -21.05
C LEU A 205 6.83 -18.08 -19.59
N SER A 206 6.58 -19.15 -18.84
CA SER A 206 6.89 -19.22 -17.40
C SER A 206 8.40 -19.22 -17.09
N ASP A 207 9.24 -19.71 -18.00
CA ASP A 207 10.71 -19.67 -17.94
C ASP A 207 11.29 -18.25 -18.09
N GLN A 208 10.52 -17.31 -18.64
CA GLN A 208 10.92 -15.90 -18.75
C GLN A 208 10.79 -15.11 -17.42
N VAL A 209 10.13 -15.66 -16.39
CA VAL A 209 9.87 -14.96 -15.12
C VAL A 209 11.07 -15.10 -14.16
N ALA A 210 11.94 -14.10 -14.07
CA ALA A 210 13.16 -14.15 -13.24
C ALA A 210 12.91 -14.20 -11.74
N CYS A 211 11.91 -13.45 -11.29
CA CYS A 211 11.63 -13.29 -9.89
C CYS A 211 10.14 -13.14 -9.63
N VAL A 212 9.72 -13.55 -8.43
CA VAL A 212 8.37 -13.35 -7.95
C VAL A 212 8.39 -12.65 -6.60
N GLU A 213 7.72 -11.50 -6.54
CA GLU A 213 7.28 -10.88 -5.30
C GLU A 213 5.98 -11.57 -4.86
N ALA A 214 6.14 -12.54 -3.97
CA ALA A 214 5.06 -13.37 -3.47
C ALA A 214 4.13 -12.61 -2.51
N HIS A 215 2.92 -13.14 -2.34
CA HIS A 215 2.04 -12.73 -1.27
C HIS A 215 2.71 -12.98 0.10
N GLY A 216 3.28 -14.16 0.34
CA GLY A 216 4.28 -14.46 1.38
C GLY A 216 3.96 -13.86 2.74
N THR A 217 2.83 -14.22 3.34
CA THR A 217 2.38 -13.61 4.60
C THR A 217 3.17 -14.06 5.81
N GLY A 218 3.90 -15.17 5.74
CA GLY A 218 4.54 -15.77 6.91
C GLY A 218 3.57 -16.66 7.67
N THR A 219 2.64 -17.33 6.98
CA THR A 219 1.68 -18.24 7.61
C THR A 219 2.10 -19.70 7.41
N ALA A 220 1.95 -20.52 8.46
CA ALA A 220 2.32 -21.93 8.40
C ALA A 220 1.63 -22.70 7.27
N LEU A 221 0.38 -22.35 6.95
CA LEU A 221 -0.41 -22.99 5.89
C LEU A 221 -0.23 -22.31 4.52
N GLY A 222 -0.24 -20.97 4.48
CA GLY A 222 -0.28 -20.22 3.23
C GLY A 222 1.05 -20.25 2.48
N ASP A 223 2.17 -20.14 3.17
CA ASP A 223 3.48 -20.07 2.53
C ASP A 223 3.82 -21.38 1.75
N PRO A 224 3.59 -22.60 2.31
CA PRO A 224 3.76 -23.83 1.52
C PRO A 224 2.78 -23.99 0.36
N ILE A 225 1.56 -23.47 0.48
CA ILE A 225 0.58 -23.51 -0.62
C ILE A 225 1.04 -22.61 -1.77
N GLU A 226 1.45 -21.38 -1.45
CA GLU A 226 1.97 -20.45 -2.45
C GLU A 226 3.27 -20.96 -3.09
N ALA A 227 4.18 -21.52 -2.30
CA ALA A 227 5.42 -22.13 -2.81
C ALA A 227 5.13 -23.23 -3.84
N ARG A 228 4.19 -24.15 -3.54
CA ARG A 228 3.77 -25.20 -4.49
C ARG A 228 3.11 -24.65 -5.75
N SER A 229 2.40 -23.53 -5.63
CA SER A 229 1.81 -22.88 -6.80
C SER A 229 2.88 -22.22 -7.67
N LEU A 230 3.87 -21.55 -7.07
CA LEU A 230 5.00 -20.95 -7.78
C LEU A 230 5.93 -21.99 -8.41
N ALA A 231 6.14 -23.14 -7.75
CA ALA A 231 6.88 -24.27 -8.28
C ALA A 231 6.36 -24.73 -9.66
N SER A 232 5.05 -24.57 -9.92
CA SER A 232 4.47 -24.90 -11.22
C SER A 232 4.94 -24.02 -12.38
N LEU A 233 5.59 -22.89 -12.11
CA LEU A 233 6.22 -22.04 -13.14
C LEU A 233 7.53 -22.63 -13.67
N HIS A 234 8.13 -23.60 -12.97
CA HIS A 234 9.38 -24.24 -13.37
C HIS A 234 9.15 -25.31 -14.43
N THR A 235 8.74 -24.90 -15.63
CA THR A 235 8.61 -25.80 -16.79
C THR A 235 9.75 -25.53 -17.76
N GLY A 236 10.69 -26.47 -17.90
CA GLY A 236 11.75 -26.39 -18.92
C GLY A 236 12.88 -25.40 -18.63
N ARG A 237 13.02 -24.93 -17.37
CA ARG A 237 14.18 -24.14 -16.94
C ARG A 237 15.42 -25.01 -16.83
N GLN A 238 16.58 -24.43 -17.13
CA GLN A 238 17.87 -25.06 -16.83
C GLN A 238 18.23 -24.86 -15.36
N ASP A 239 19.10 -25.72 -14.81
CA ASP A 239 19.50 -25.69 -13.40
C ASP A 239 20.09 -24.34 -12.97
N ASP A 240 20.76 -23.63 -13.89
CA ASP A 240 21.37 -22.32 -13.68
C ASP A 240 20.36 -21.13 -13.69
N GLU A 241 19.10 -21.36 -14.06
CA GLU A 241 18.04 -20.33 -14.20
C GLU A 241 17.06 -20.35 -13.01
N ALA A 242 17.60 -20.17 -11.80
CA ALA A 242 16.82 -20.23 -10.58
C ALA A 242 15.73 -19.15 -10.51
N LEU A 243 14.51 -19.55 -10.11
CA LEU A 243 13.45 -18.59 -9.80
C LEU A 243 13.76 -17.90 -8.46
N ALA A 244 13.89 -16.57 -8.42
CA ALA A 244 14.01 -15.84 -7.16
C ALA A 244 12.65 -15.54 -6.55
N VAL A 245 12.39 -15.94 -5.31
CA VAL A 245 11.14 -15.66 -4.60
C VAL A 245 11.39 -14.81 -3.36
N GLY A 246 10.63 -13.72 -3.23
CA GLY A 246 10.73 -12.79 -2.11
C GLY A 246 9.39 -12.23 -1.67
N SER A 247 9.35 -11.61 -0.49
CA SER A 247 8.19 -10.82 -0.04
C SER A 247 8.59 -9.61 0.78
N VAL A 248 8.04 -8.43 0.45
CA VAL A 248 8.14 -7.17 1.19
C VAL A 248 7.57 -7.24 2.59
N LYS A 249 6.69 -8.20 2.84
CA LYS A 249 6.12 -8.41 4.18
C LYS A 249 7.19 -8.81 5.18
N ALA A 250 8.19 -9.57 4.75
CA ALA A 250 9.35 -9.91 5.57
C ALA A 250 10.23 -8.69 5.92
N ASN A 251 10.01 -7.51 5.35
CA ASN A 251 10.82 -6.32 5.59
C ASN A 251 10.02 -5.23 6.32
N GLY A 252 8.81 -4.94 5.85
CA GLY A 252 7.98 -3.84 6.35
C GLY A 252 6.64 -4.27 6.96
N GLY A 253 6.40 -5.57 7.09
CA GLY A 253 5.10 -6.10 7.49
C GLY A 253 4.06 -6.07 6.37
N HIS A 254 2.87 -6.56 6.67
CA HIS A 254 1.76 -6.65 5.75
C HIS A 254 0.96 -5.34 5.75
N ALA A 255 1.12 -4.54 4.70
CA ALA A 255 0.38 -3.29 4.48
C ALA A 255 -1.10 -3.48 4.03
N GLU A 256 -1.71 -4.63 4.36
CA GLU A 256 -3.12 -4.96 4.08
C GLU A 256 -3.59 -4.53 2.66
N PRO A 257 -4.57 -3.61 2.43
CA PRO A 257 -4.99 -3.26 1.07
C PRO A 257 -3.89 -2.60 0.23
N ALA A 258 -2.86 -2.02 0.85
CA ALA A 258 -1.70 -1.46 0.15
C ALA A 258 -0.63 -2.52 -0.17
N ALA A 259 -0.75 -3.76 0.33
CA ALA A 259 0.31 -4.77 0.20
C ALA A 259 0.61 -5.15 -1.24
N GLY A 260 -0.42 -5.31 -2.07
CA GLY A 260 -0.25 -5.69 -3.48
C GLY A 260 0.53 -4.65 -4.28
N ILE A 261 0.18 -3.36 -4.13
CA ILE A 261 0.90 -2.27 -4.83
C ILE A 261 2.29 -2.03 -4.22
N THR A 262 2.48 -2.27 -2.92
CA THR A 262 3.82 -2.25 -2.29
C THR A 262 4.73 -3.30 -2.93
N GLY A 263 4.21 -4.53 -3.11
CA GLY A 263 4.92 -5.60 -3.80
C GLY A 263 5.22 -5.23 -5.26
N LEU A 264 4.25 -4.67 -5.99
CA LEU A 264 4.45 -4.22 -7.37
C LEU A 264 5.59 -3.19 -7.49
N LEU A 265 5.66 -2.22 -6.57
CA LEU A 265 6.74 -1.22 -6.56
C LEU A 265 8.10 -1.83 -6.19
N ARG A 266 8.15 -2.78 -5.24
CA ARG A 266 9.39 -3.52 -4.94
C ARG A 266 9.87 -4.33 -6.14
N LEU A 267 8.95 -5.04 -6.80
CA LEU A 267 9.23 -5.80 -8.03
C LEU A 267 9.74 -4.88 -9.14
N ALA A 268 9.10 -3.72 -9.33
CA ALA A 268 9.53 -2.73 -10.32
C ALA A 268 10.98 -2.28 -10.10
N VAL A 269 11.37 -1.99 -8.86
CA VAL A 269 12.76 -1.67 -8.52
C VAL A 269 13.68 -2.88 -8.75
N GLY A 270 13.28 -4.08 -8.34
CA GLY A 270 14.07 -5.29 -8.50
C GLY A 270 14.34 -5.65 -9.97
N VAL A 271 13.31 -5.60 -10.82
CA VAL A 271 13.39 -5.85 -12.26
C VAL A 271 14.24 -4.79 -12.95
N ARG A 272 13.98 -3.50 -12.68
CA ARG A 272 14.74 -2.38 -13.26
C ARG A 272 16.22 -2.42 -12.89
N ASP A 273 16.52 -2.66 -11.62
CA ASP A 273 17.89 -2.59 -11.10
C ASP A 273 18.58 -3.97 -11.14
N ARG A 274 17.88 -5.00 -11.63
CA ARG A 274 18.33 -6.41 -11.70
C ARG A 274 18.84 -6.95 -10.37
N VAL A 275 18.09 -6.67 -9.31
CA VAL A 275 18.40 -7.11 -7.94
C VAL A 275 17.25 -7.93 -7.36
N ALA A 276 17.59 -8.89 -6.50
CA ALA A 276 16.65 -9.64 -5.69
C ALA A 276 16.78 -9.17 -4.22
N PRO A 277 15.83 -8.38 -3.69
CA PRO A 277 15.93 -7.88 -2.33
C PRO A 277 15.65 -9.00 -1.31
N PRO A 278 16.19 -8.89 -0.08
CA PRO A 278 16.14 -9.97 0.90
C PRO A 278 14.76 -10.19 1.51
N ASN A 279 14.46 -11.44 1.86
CA ASN A 279 13.49 -11.86 2.86
C ASN A 279 14.09 -11.63 4.25
N SER A 280 14.00 -10.41 4.78
CA SER A 280 14.85 -10.00 5.91
C SER A 280 14.64 -10.79 7.21
N GLN A 281 13.48 -11.44 7.37
CA GLN A 281 13.19 -12.32 8.50
C GLN A 281 13.58 -13.79 8.28
N LEU A 282 13.92 -14.22 7.07
CA LEU A 282 14.23 -15.62 6.76
C LEU A 282 15.58 -16.04 7.37
N ARG A 283 15.59 -17.14 8.13
CA ARG A 283 16.75 -17.74 8.82
C ARG A 283 16.82 -19.24 8.59
N ALA A 284 15.68 -19.92 8.63
CA ALA A 284 15.56 -21.34 8.32
C ALA A 284 14.30 -21.54 7.47
N VAL A 285 14.45 -22.08 6.26
CA VAL A 285 13.32 -22.29 5.36
C VAL A 285 12.36 -23.32 5.97
N ASN A 286 11.06 -23.08 5.84
CA ASN A 286 10.03 -24.03 6.25
C ASN A 286 10.20 -25.36 5.48
N PRO A 287 10.25 -26.54 6.13
CA PRO A 287 10.42 -27.83 5.46
C PRO A 287 9.42 -28.11 4.33
N HIS A 288 8.16 -27.66 4.48
CA HIS A 288 7.15 -27.83 3.44
C HIS A 288 7.36 -26.89 2.24
N VAL A 289 8.06 -25.77 2.43
CA VAL A 289 8.51 -24.90 1.33
C VAL A 289 9.70 -25.51 0.63
N VAL A 290 10.61 -26.18 1.36
CA VAL A 290 11.70 -26.96 0.76
C VAL A 290 11.12 -28.08 -0.12
N GLU A 291 10.19 -28.87 0.41
CA GLU A 291 9.48 -29.93 -0.34
C GLU A 291 8.77 -29.39 -1.58
N ALA A 292 8.17 -28.19 -1.49
CA ALA A 292 7.47 -27.56 -2.61
C ALA A 292 8.39 -27.23 -3.80
N PHE A 293 9.67 -26.95 -3.54
CA PHE A 293 10.69 -26.65 -4.53
C PHE A 293 11.68 -27.81 -4.73
N ASP A 294 11.36 -29.02 -4.28
CA ASP A 294 12.23 -30.17 -4.49
C ASP A 294 12.40 -30.46 -5.99
N GLY A 295 13.65 -30.66 -6.41
CA GLY A 295 14.02 -30.78 -7.83
C GLY A 295 13.82 -29.51 -8.67
N ILE A 296 13.57 -28.34 -8.07
CA ILE A 296 13.34 -27.07 -8.75
C ILE A 296 14.40 -26.06 -8.34
N SER A 297 15.10 -25.49 -9.32
CA SER A 297 16.05 -24.39 -9.07
C SER A 297 15.29 -23.14 -8.63
N CYS A 298 15.32 -22.85 -7.32
CA CYS A 298 14.64 -21.73 -6.67
C CYS A 298 15.54 -21.11 -5.60
N THR A 299 15.57 -19.78 -5.53
CA THR A 299 16.33 -19.03 -4.53
C THR A 299 15.40 -18.18 -3.67
N LEU A 300 15.64 -18.18 -2.36
CA LEU A 300 14.97 -17.32 -1.39
C LEU A 300 16.02 -16.35 -0.80
N PRO A 301 16.23 -15.17 -1.40
CA PRO A 301 17.32 -14.28 -1.00
C PRO A 301 17.21 -13.88 0.47
N THR A 302 18.28 -14.03 1.26
CA THR A 302 18.37 -13.55 2.65
C THR A 302 19.19 -12.28 2.77
N GLN A 303 19.93 -11.93 1.72
CA GLN A 303 20.68 -10.68 1.54
C GLN A 303 20.31 -10.06 0.19
N LEU A 304 20.65 -8.79 -0.02
CA LEU A 304 20.50 -8.17 -1.33
C LEU A 304 21.48 -8.84 -2.30
N SER A 305 20.95 -9.47 -3.34
CA SER A 305 21.74 -10.14 -4.37
C SER A 305 21.39 -9.62 -5.75
N ALA A 306 22.21 -9.96 -6.75
CA ALA A 306 21.77 -9.85 -8.13
C ALA A 306 20.53 -10.73 -8.33
N ALA A 307 19.59 -10.27 -9.16
CA ALA A 307 18.50 -11.13 -9.61
C ALA A 307 19.09 -12.27 -10.46
N PRO A 308 18.59 -13.51 -10.34
CA PRO A 308 18.99 -14.59 -11.22
C PRO A 308 18.81 -14.19 -12.68
N ALA A 309 19.76 -14.58 -13.51
CA ALA A 309 19.75 -14.27 -14.93
C ALA A 309 18.72 -15.17 -15.65
N CYS A 310 17.43 -14.86 -15.62
CA CYS A 310 16.50 -15.48 -16.58
C CYS A 310 16.74 -14.88 -17.95
N TYR A 311 17.17 -15.70 -18.91
CA TYR A 311 17.33 -15.35 -20.33
C TYR A 311 18.04 -14.00 -20.63
N ALA A 312 18.83 -13.51 -19.68
CA ALA A 312 19.53 -12.25 -19.78
C ALA A 312 20.64 -12.29 -20.84
N GLN A 313 21.05 -13.48 -21.29
CA GLN A 313 22.14 -13.62 -22.26
C GLN A 313 21.71 -13.45 -23.72
N ALA A 314 20.43 -13.67 -24.08
CA ALA A 314 20.00 -13.56 -25.48
C ALA A 314 19.21 -12.28 -25.80
N SER A 315 18.34 -11.81 -24.90
CA SER A 315 17.47 -10.63 -25.13
C SER A 315 17.75 -9.43 -24.21
N GLY A 316 18.44 -9.65 -23.08
CA GLY A 316 18.70 -8.61 -22.09
C GLY A 316 17.47 -8.10 -21.30
N LEU A 317 16.31 -8.75 -21.45
CA LEU A 317 15.07 -8.38 -20.78
C LEU A 317 14.94 -9.13 -19.44
N CYS A 318 14.56 -8.43 -18.38
CA CYS A 318 14.24 -9.02 -17.09
C CYS A 318 12.73 -8.92 -16.84
N ALA A 319 12.07 -10.04 -16.55
CA ALA A 319 10.65 -10.05 -16.17
C ALA A 319 10.46 -10.62 -14.76
N GLY A 320 9.38 -10.23 -14.11
CA GLY A 320 8.99 -10.77 -12.83
C GLY A 320 7.50 -10.69 -12.57
N GLY A 321 7.03 -11.46 -11.60
CA GLY A 321 5.63 -11.53 -11.18
C GLY A 321 5.41 -10.97 -9.79
N VAL A 322 4.21 -10.44 -9.53
CA VAL A 322 3.76 -10.08 -8.18
C VAL A 322 2.42 -10.72 -7.87
N SER A 323 2.32 -11.37 -6.72
CA SER A 323 1.10 -12.00 -6.22
C SER A 323 0.52 -11.24 -5.03
N SER A 324 -0.81 -11.11 -4.98
CA SER A 324 -1.50 -10.71 -3.75
C SER A 324 -2.84 -11.42 -3.58
N PHE A 325 -3.06 -12.02 -2.42
CA PHE A 325 -4.21 -12.87 -2.13
C PHE A 325 -5.03 -12.27 -0.99
N GLY A 326 -6.27 -11.88 -1.26
CA GLY A 326 -7.20 -11.39 -0.25
C GLY A 326 -7.74 -12.54 0.58
N TYR A 327 -7.85 -12.36 1.91
CA TYR A 327 -8.43 -13.39 2.78
C TYR A 327 -9.91 -13.69 2.49
N SER A 328 -10.58 -12.85 1.69
CA SER A 328 -11.94 -13.09 1.17
C SER A 328 -11.97 -14.04 -0.04
N GLY A 329 -10.81 -14.45 -0.55
CA GLY A 329 -10.64 -15.33 -1.71
C GLY A 329 -10.36 -14.60 -3.03
N THR A 330 -10.39 -13.27 -3.09
CA THR A 330 -9.99 -12.55 -4.32
C THR A 330 -8.46 -12.53 -4.47
N ILE A 331 -7.97 -13.21 -5.49
CA ILE A 331 -6.54 -13.39 -5.78
C ILE A 331 -6.15 -12.68 -7.07
N VAL A 332 -4.93 -12.13 -7.12
CA VAL A 332 -4.44 -11.38 -8.28
C VAL A 332 -2.95 -11.64 -8.48
N HIS A 333 -2.55 -11.76 -9.75
CA HIS A 333 -1.16 -11.83 -10.17
C HIS A 333 -0.92 -10.89 -11.34
N ALA A 334 0.22 -10.23 -11.36
CA ALA A 334 0.60 -9.27 -12.39
C ALA A 334 2.06 -9.47 -12.80
N LEU A 335 2.34 -9.27 -14.09
CA LEU A 335 3.65 -9.48 -14.71
C LEU A 335 4.23 -8.16 -15.21
N LEU A 336 5.49 -7.93 -14.89
CA LEU A 336 6.23 -6.72 -15.21
C LEU A 336 7.54 -7.09 -15.91
N GLN A 337 7.94 -6.31 -16.91
CA GLN A 337 9.18 -6.51 -17.64
C GLN A 337 9.93 -5.19 -17.85
N ASP A 338 11.26 -5.25 -17.78
CA ASP A 338 12.18 -4.19 -18.19
C ASP A 338 12.21 -4.05 -19.73
N ASP A 339 12.26 -2.83 -20.25
CA ASP A 339 12.25 -2.60 -21.71
C ASP A 339 13.61 -2.83 -22.40
N GLY A 340 14.60 -3.34 -21.66
CA GLY A 340 15.90 -3.74 -22.18
C GLY A 340 16.81 -2.59 -22.58
N VAL A 341 16.36 -1.34 -22.42
CA VAL A 341 17.22 -0.17 -22.63
C VAL A 341 18.24 -0.16 -21.50
N ALA A 342 19.47 -0.57 -21.82
CA ALA A 342 20.60 -0.56 -20.90
C ALA A 342 20.76 0.84 -20.28
N ARG A 343 20.19 1.02 -19.10
CA ARG A 343 20.48 2.17 -18.26
C ARG A 343 21.86 1.89 -17.74
N GLY A 344 22.86 2.61 -18.27
CA GLY A 344 24.25 2.46 -17.85
C GLY A 344 24.31 2.33 -16.33
N ALA A 345 25.16 1.44 -15.84
CA ALA A 345 25.33 1.07 -14.42
C ALA A 345 25.81 2.22 -13.52
N GLY A 346 25.40 3.46 -13.79
CA GLY A 346 25.29 4.50 -12.81
C GLY A 346 24.27 4.06 -11.77
N ARG A 347 24.76 3.27 -10.80
CA ARG A 347 24.20 3.20 -9.45
C ARG A 347 23.71 4.61 -9.16
N PRO A 348 22.40 4.87 -8.97
CA PRO A 348 21.93 6.23 -8.71
C PRO A 348 22.85 6.76 -7.61
N ALA A 349 23.66 7.77 -7.93
CA ALA A 349 24.72 8.25 -7.06
C ALA A 349 24.07 8.40 -5.70
N ALA A 350 24.44 7.52 -4.75
CA ALA A 350 23.59 7.18 -3.61
C ALA A 350 23.02 8.49 -3.08
N ALA A 351 21.75 8.77 -3.39
CA ALA A 351 21.12 9.99 -2.93
C ALA A 351 21.31 9.90 -1.44
N SER A 352 22.11 10.84 -0.88
CA SER A 352 22.71 10.77 0.46
C SER A 352 21.84 9.89 1.35
N SER A 353 22.35 8.70 1.73
CA SER A 353 21.57 7.64 2.37
C SER A 353 20.49 8.26 3.24
N PRO A 354 19.18 8.00 3.00
CA PRO A 354 18.12 8.73 3.66
C PRO A 354 18.43 8.77 5.16
N HIS A 355 18.61 9.98 5.68
CA HIS A 355 19.02 10.15 7.07
C HIS A 355 17.81 9.79 7.93
N TYR A 356 17.73 8.52 8.33
CA TYR A 356 16.66 8.02 9.18
C TYR A 356 16.82 8.62 10.57
N VAL A 357 16.15 9.74 10.79
CA VAL A 357 15.98 10.28 12.14
C VAL A 357 14.87 9.46 12.80
N ARG A 358 15.25 8.35 13.45
CA ARG A 358 14.33 7.58 14.30
C ARG A 358 13.91 8.49 15.45
N ARG A 359 12.72 9.07 15.35
CA ARG A 359 12.08 9.81 16.43
C ARG A 359 11.06 8.88 17.08
N SER A 360 11.21 8.64 18.38
CA SER A 360 10.12 8.12 19.18
C SER A 360 9.14 9.27 19.41
N PHE A 361 7.94 9.14 18.87
CA PHE A 361 6.83 9.98 19.29
C PHE A 361 6.18 9.27 20.46
N ALA A 362 6.25 9.87 21.65
CA ALA A 362 5.35 9.44 22.71
C ALA A 362 3.93 9.68 22.19
N TRP A 363 3.08 8.67 22.26
CA TRP A 363 1.66 8.89 22.07
C TRP A 363 1.21 9.82 23.20
N SER A 364 0.93 11.07 22.84
CA SER A 364 0.27 12.04 23.70
C SER A 364 -1.09 12.29 23.08
N GLU A 365 -2.16 12.18 23.85
CA GLU A 365 -3.40 12.86 23.49
C GLU A 365 -3.06 14.35 23.38
N GLN A 366 -2.98 14.85 22.14
CA GLN A 366 -2.74 16.27 21.95
C GLN A 366 -3.97 17.01 22.49
N ALA A 367 -3.74 17.90 23.45
CA ALA A 367 -4.77 18.83 23.88
C ALA A 367 -5.36 19.51 22.64
N HIS A 368 -6.69 19.65 22.62
CA HIS A 368 -7.40 20.25 21.50
C HIS A 368 -6.71 21.57 21.10
N PRO A 369 -6.45 21.86 19.81
CA PRO A 369 -5.70 23.05 19.40
C PRO A 369 -6.28 24.40 19.88
N LEU A 370 -7.54 24.40 20.35
CA LEU A 370 -8.22 25.55 20.96
C LEU A 370 -8.23 25.54 22.50
N ALA A 371 -7.70 24.51 23.15
CA ALA A 371 -7.57 24.37 24.60
C ALA A 371 -6.14 23.96 25.02
N GLN A 372 -5.11 24.63 24.48
CA GLN A 372 -3.69 24.27 24.71
C GLN A 372 -3.15 24.67 26.09
N GLY A 373 -3.82 25.58 26.79
CA GLY A 373 -3.45 26.03 28.13
C GLY A 373 -4.67 26.14 29.03
N VAL A 374 -4.50 25.74 30.28
CA VAL A 374 -5.49 25.87 31.35
C VAL A 374 -4.92 26.81 32.39
N ASP A 375 -5.63 27.89 32.68
CA ASP A 375 -5.36 28.76 33.81
C ASP A 375 -6.46 28.53 34.85
N ALA A 376 -6.11 27.76 35.89
CA ALA A 376 -7.02 27.40 36.97
C ALA A 376 -7.05 28.45 38.11
N ALA A 377 -6.42 29.62 37.92
CA ALA A 377 -6.18 30.58 39.00
C ALA A 377 -7.21 31.72 39.10
N ALA A 378 -8.49 31.49 38.78
CA ALA A 378 -9.53 32.50 39.02
C ALA A 378 -10.17 32.32 40.41
N PRO A 379 -10.25 33.36 41.26
CA PRO A 379 -10.90 33.32 42.58
C PRO A 379 -12.39 32.93 42.56
N SER A 380 -13.00 32.83 41.38
CA SER A 380 -14.43 32.61 41.15
C SER A 380 -14.81 31.17 40.79
N GLY A 381 -13.89 30.20 40.89
CA GLY A 381 -14.15 28.81 40.45
C GLY A 381 -14.27 28.67 38.92
N LEU A 382 -13.76 29.64 38.17
CA LEU A 382 -13.86 29.70 36.71
C LEU A 382 -12.56 29.20 36.08
N VAL A 383 -12.63 28.14 35.28
CA VAL A 383 -11.47 27.59 34.56
C VAL A 383 -11.35 28.30 33.22
N ARG A 384 -10.19 28.92 32.96
CA ARG A 384 -9.95 29.59 31.68
C ARG A 384 -9.11 28.70 30.79
N TYR A 385 -9.65 28.38 29.62
CA TYR A 385 -8.90 27.76 28.53
C TYR A 385 -8.38 28.83 27.59
N ALA A 386 -7.13 28.72 27.18
CA ALA A 386 -6.49 29.63 26.24
C ALA A 386 -5.61 28.86 25.27
N SER A 387 -5.50 29.38 24.04
CA SER A 387 -4.56 28.86 23.04
C SER A 387 -3.79 30.00 22.42
N PRO A 388 -2.45 29.90 22.33
CA PRO A 388 -1.65 30.91 21.64
C PRO A 388 -2.09 31.04 20.19
N ALA A 389 -2.17 32.26 19.65
CA ALA A 389 -2.38 32.52 18.21
C ALA A 389 -1.13 32.17 17.35
N ALA A 390 -0.46 31.08 17.70
CA ALA A 390 0.75 30.54 17.11
C ALA A 390 0.65 29.00 17.10
N GLY A 391 1.67 28.33 16.55
CA GLY A 391 1.73 26.86 16.56
C GLY A 391 0.52 26.18 15.91
N ALA A 392 -0.06 25.20 16.60
CA ALA A 392 -1.17 24.38 16.08
C ALA A 392 -2.42 25.19 15.76
N LEU A 393 -2.80 26.16 16.61
CA LEU A 393 -3.95 27.03 16.37
C LEU A 393 -3.76 27.86 15.09
N ARG A 394 -2.59 28.51 14.95
CA ARG A 394 -2.29 29.31 13.76
C ARG A 394 -2.29 28.44 12.49
N SER A 395 -1.82 27.20 12.56
CA SER A 395 -1.87 26.26 11.43
C SER A 395 -3.30 25.89 11.06
N LEU A 396 -4.19 25.71 12.05
CA LEU A 396 -5.59 25.37 11.84
C LEU A 396 -6.37 26.49 11.13
N VAL A 397 -6.07 27.74 11.44
CA VAL A 397 -6.79 28.91 10.88
C VAL A 397 -6.00 29.64 9.79
N ALA A 398 -4.84 29.12 9.38
CA ALA A 398 -3.93 29.78 8.44
C ALA A 398 -4.59 30.18 7.11
N ASP A 399 -5.59 29.41 6.68
CA ASP A 399 -6.29 29.58 5.42
C ASP A 399 -7.49 30.53 5.52
N HIS A 400 -7.88 30.95 6.73
CA HIS A 400 -8.94 31.93 6.94
C HIS A 400 -8.39 33.35 6.85
N ILE A 401 -8.27 33.85 5.62
CA ILE A 401 -7.66 35.15 5.32
C ILE A 401 -8.73 36.18 4.96
N VAL A 402 -8.77 37.28 5.71
CA VAL A 402 -9.61 38.45 5.43
C VAL A 402 -8.70 39.66 5.27
N GLN A 403 -8.79 40.33 4.11
CA GLN A 403 -7.94 41.49 3.76
C GLN A 403 -6.43 41.20 3.94
N GLY A 404 -5.99 40.01 3.55
CA GLY A 404 -4.57 39.61 3.61
C GLY A 404 -4.06 39.26 5.01
N ARG A 405 -4.92 39.24 6.04
CA ARG A 405 -4.57 38.86 7.41
C ARG A 405 -5.31 37.59 7.80
N VAL A 406 -4.62 36.71 8.52
CA VAL A 406 -5.25 35.54 9.14
C VAL A 406 -6.18 36.05 10.24
N VAL A 407 -7.47 35.76 10.12
CA VAL A 407 -8.50 36.13 11.09
C VAL A 407 -9.03 34.85 11.72
N PHE A 408 -9.29 34.89 13.02
CA PHE A 408 -9.91 33.75 13.68
C PHE A 408 -11.38 33.66 13.23
N PRO A 409 -11.82 32.54 12.63
CA PRO A 409 -13.18 32.42 12.10
C PRO A 409 -14.20 32.48 13.23
N GLY A 410 -15.37 33.06 12.97
CA GLY A 410 -16.47 33.12 13.94
C GLY A 410 -16.86 31.74 14.49
N ALA A 411 -16.89 30.72 13.62
CA ALA A 411 -17.12 29.33 14.01
C ALA A 411 -16.04 28.77 14.96
N GLY A 412 -14.82 29.33 14.94
CA GLY A 412 -13.75 28.96 15.85
C GLY A 412 -14.06 29.30 17.31
N TYR A 413 -14.89 30.33 17.58
CA TYR A 413 -15.30 30.64 18.95
C TYR A 413 -16.24 29.57 19.52
N LEU A 414 -17.14 29.04 18.67
CA LEU A 414 -18.03 27.94 19.06
C LEU A 414 -17.22 26.67 19.34
N GLU A 415 -16.21 26.38 18.51
CA GLU A 415 -15.32 25.23 18.71
C GLU A 415 -14.43 25.40 19.96
N MET A 416 -14.01 26.63 20.27
CA MET A 416 -13.27 26.93 21.49
C MET A 416 -14.13 26.70 22.74
N ALA A 417 -15.39 27.13 22.71
CA ALA A 417 -16.34 26.89 23.79
C ALA A 417 -16.62 25.38 23.98
N ARG A 418 -16.78 24.65 22.88
CA ARG A 418 -16.92 23.19 22.89
C ARG A 418 -15.71 22.50 23.51
N ALA A 419 -14.50 22.83 23.05
CA ALA A 419 -13.26 22.24 23.56
C ALA A 419 -13.04 22.53 25.05
N ALA A 420 -13.40 23.73 25.51
CA ALA A 420 -13.38 24.08 26.93
C ALA A 420 -14.40 23.26 27.76
N SER A 421 -15.58 23.00 27.20
CA SER A 421 -16.60 22.15 27.82
C SER A 421 -16.13 20.70 27.94
N ASP A 422 -15.61 20.13 26.85
CA ASP A 422 -15.12 18.74 26.81
C ASP A 422 -13.96 18.56 27.81
N ALA A 423 -13.01 19.50 27.85
CA ALA A 423 -11.91 19.49 28.81
C ALA A 423 -12.35 19.66 30.28
N ALA A 424 -13.43 20.41 30.54
CA ALA A 424 -13.98 20.56 31.89
C ALA A 424 -14.70 19.29 32.37
N THR A 425 -15.32 18.53 31.46
CA THR A 425 -15.96 17.25 31.78
C THR A 425 -14.98 16.11 31.98
N ASP A 426 -13.82 16.11 31.31
CA ASP A 426 -12.79 15.07 31.50
C ASP A 426 -11.97 15.27 32.79
N ALA A 427 -12.02 16.46 33.39
CA ALA A 427 -11.34 16.79 34.65
C ALA A 427 -12.16 16.48 35.92
N ALA A 428 -13.44 16.09 35.77
CA ALA A 428 -14.37 15.72 36.84
C ALA A 428 -14.54 14.20 36.92
#